data_AF-A0A4V1R0W4-F1
#
_entry.id   AF-A0A4V1R0W4-F1
#
_cell.length_a   1.000
_cell.length_b   1.000
_cell.length_c   1.000
_cell.angle_alpha   90.00
_cell.angle_beta   90.00
_cell.angle_gamma   90.00
#
_symmetry.space_group_name_H-M   'P 1'
#
loop_
_entity.id
_entity.type
_entity.pdbx_description
1 polymer ?
#
loop_
_entity_poly.entity_id
_entity_poly.type
_entity_poly.pdbx_seq_one_letter_code
_entity_poly.pdbx_strand_id
1 'polypeptide(L)' 'MEQEIYDWHVAHPEEPIRLVGHSHGGNVAIMITNMLAKRGMDIETLITIETPVREYQLETTMVQHYVPGSDGSLM' A
#
# COMPACT_ATOMS: atom_id res chain seq x y z
N MET A 1 -9.52 9.77 -1.62
CA MET A 1 -8.65 8.73 -1.06
C MET A 1 -7.19 9.14 -1.11
N GLU A 2 -6.51 9.15 -2.27
CA GLU A 2 -5.09 9.57 -2.34
C GLU A 2 -4.87 11.01 -1.84
N GLN A 3 -5.61 11.98 -2.38
CA GLN A 3 -5.55 13.38 -1.94
C GLN A 3 -5.87 13.57 -0.45
N GLU A 4 -6.80 12.78 0.08
CA GLU A 4 -7.22 12.84 1.48
C GLU A 4 -6.12 12.34 2.43
N ILE A 5 -5.43 11.25 2.03
CA ILE A 5 -4.26 10.73 2.76
C ILE A 5 -3.13 11.77 2.76
N TYR A 6 -2.89 12.40 1.60
CA TYR A 6 -1.87 13.44 1.49
C TYR A 6 -2.18 14.65 2.36
N ASP A 7 -3.41 15.18 2.31
CA ASP A 7 -3.81 16.33 3.11
C ASP A 7 -3.73 16.04 4.61
N TRP A 8 -4.09 14.82 5.01
CA TRP A 8 -3.94 14.39 6.39
C TRP A 8 -2.48 14.34 6.83
N HIS A 9 -1.58 13.80 6.00
CA HIS A 9 -0.14 13.73 6.29
C HIS A 9 0.49 15.12 6.39
N VAL A 10 0.11 16.05 5.52
CA VAL A 10 0.58 17.45 5.61
C VAL A 10 0.17 18.09 6.94
N ALA A 11 -1.02 17.76 7.46
CA ALA A 11 -1.47 18.23 8.76
C ALA A 11 -0.83 17.50 9.95
N HIS A 12 -0.32 16.27 9.76
CA HIS A 12 0.25 15.41 10.80
C HIS A 12 1.59 14.79 10.33
N PRO A 13 2.64 15.61 10.11
CA PRO A 13 3.86 15.16 9.41
C PRO A 13 4.71 14.16 10.20
N GLU A 14 4.51 14.05 11.51
CA GLU A 14 5.23 13.10 12.37
C GLU A 14 4.48 11.77 12.56
N GLU A 15 3.24 11.68 12.08
CA GLU A 15 2.42 10.48 12.24
C GLU A 15 2.56 9.54 11.04
N PRO A 16 2.88 8.26 11.27
CA PRO A 16 3.09 7.32 10.19
C PRO A 16 1.77 6.86 9.56
N ILE A 17 1.75 6.76 8.24
CA ILE A 17 0.67 6.19 7.45
C ILE A 17 0.89 4.69 7.26
N ARG A 18 -0.15 3.91 7.53
CA ARG A 18 -0.17 2.47 7.28
C ARG A 18 -1.36 2.14 6.41
N LEU A 19 -1.10 1.51 5.26
CA LEU A 19 -2.12 1.06 4.34
C LEU A 19 -2.29 -0.45 4.48
N VAL A 20 -3.56 -0.88 4.63
CA VAL A 20 -3.93 -2.30 4.66
C VAL A 20 -4.95 -2.54 3.58
N GLY A 21 -4.65 -3.44 2.65
CA GLY A 21 -5.54 -3.82 1.57
C GLY A 21 -5.78 -5.33 1.55
N HIS A 22 -7.04 -5.74 1.43
CA HIS A 22 -7.44 -7.15 1.31
C HIS A 22 -7.97 -7.43 -0.10
N SER A 23 -7.64 -8.61 -0.66
CA SER A 23 -8.11 -9.03 -1.99
C SER A 23 -7.80 -7.98 -3.07
N HIS A 24 -8.80 -7.47 -3.79
CA HIS A 24 -8.61 -6.38 -4.75
C HIS A 24 -8.09 -5.08 -4.10
N GLY A 25 -8.45 -4.83 -2.83
CA GLY A 25 -8.00 -3.67 -2.07
C GLY A 25 -6.49 -3.60 -1.88
N GLY A 26 -5.77 -4.73 -1.92
CA GLY A 26 -4.31 -4.72 -1.89
C GLY A 26 -3.67 -4.12 -3.15
N ASN A 27 -4.25 -4.39 -4.33
CA ASN A 27 -3.81 -3.76 -5.58
C ASN A 27 -4.07 -2.24 -5.56
N VAL A 28 -5.23 -1.83 -5.02
CA VAL A 28 -5.54 -0.41 -4.82
C VAL A 28 -4.55 0.25 -3.86
N ALA A 29 -4.19 -0.43 -2.76
CA ALA A 29 -3.21 0.07 -1.80
C ALA A 29 -1.81 0.23 -2.42
N ILE A 30 -1.38 -0.69 -3.30
CA ILE A 30 -0.14 -0.56 -4.08
C ILE A 30 -0.20 0.67 -5.00
N MET A 31 -1.31 0.87 -5.73
CA MET A 31 -1.47 2.02 -6.62
C MET A 31 -1.37 3.34 -5.86
N ILE A 32 -2.08 3.47 -4.73
CA ILE A 32 -2.05 4.66 -3.87
C ILE A 32 -0.64 4.91 -3.36
N THR A 33 0.06 3.86 -2.92
CA THR A 33 1.44 3.95 -2.46
C THR A 33 2.36 4.54 -3.54
N ASN A 34 2.26 4.05 -4.77
CA ASN A 34 3.05 4.58 -5.89
C ASN A 34 2.68 6.04 -6.24
N MET A 35 1.39 6.41 -6.14
CA MET A 35 0.93 7.78 -6.39
C MET A 35 1.48 8.76 -5.34
N LEU A 36 1.44 8.39 -4.06
CA LEU A 36 1.95 9.22 -2.97
C LEU A 36 3.47 9.35 -3.01
N ALA A 37 4.19 8.28 -3.35
CA ALA A 37 5.64 8.33 -3.54
C ALA A 37 6.05 9.32 -4.65
N LYS A 38 5.26 9.40 -5.75
CA LYS A 38 5.47 10.40 -6.82
C LYS A 38 5.28 11.85 -6.34
N ARG A 39 4.62 12.06 -5.20
CA ARG A 39 4.46 13.36 -4.54
C ARG A 39 5.49 13.60 -3.43
N GLY A 40 6.47 12.71 -3.26
CA GLY A 40 7.48 12.80 -2.22
C GLY A 40 6.98 12.38 -0.83
N MET A 41 5.87 11.65 -0.76
CA MET A 41 5.32 11.10 0.47
C MET A 41 5.44 9.58 0.46
N ASP A 42 6.28 9.05 1.35
CA ASP A 42 6.44 7.62 1.53
C ASP A 42 5.41 7.07 2.53
N ILE A 43 4.94 5.84 2.31
CA ILE A 43 4.05 5.10 3.23
C ILE A 43 4.90 4.16 4.09
N GLU A 44 4.88 4.33 5.40
CA GLU A 44 5.76 3.59 6.29
C GLU A 44 5.46 2.09 6.32
N THR A 45 4.21 1.69 6.10
CA THR A 45 3.83 0.27 6.06
C THR A 45 2.72 0.01 5.06
N LEU A 46 2.96 -0.91 4.14
CA LEU A 46 1.94 -1.47 3.25
C LEU A 46 1.72 -2.95 3.58
N ILE A 47 0.51 -3.30 3.99
CA ILE A 47 0.09 -4.68 4.24
C ILE A 47 -0.93 -5.08 3.17
N THR A 48 -0.63 -6.15 2.43
CA THR A 48 -1.57 -6.76 1.47
C THR A 48 -1.96 -8.14 1.96
N ILE A 49 -3.26 -8.41 2.06
CA ILE A 49 -3.82 -9.65 2.58
C ILE A 49 -4.60 -10.34 1.45
N GLU A 50 -4.29 -11.60 1.17
CA GLU A 50 -5.00 -12.40 0.14
C GLU A 50 -5.09 -11.67 -1.21
N THR A 51 -4.11 -10.82 -1.50
CA THR A 51 -4.13 -9.98 -2.69
C THR A 51 -3.62 -10.81 -3.85
N PRO A 52 -4.42 -11.09 -4.88
CA PRO A 52 -3.96 -11.84 -6.03
C PRO A 52 -2.86 -11.03 -6.73
N VAL A 53 -1.75 -11.70 -7.03
CA VAL A 53 -0.66 -11.13 -7.82
C VAL A 53 -1.17 -10.99 -9.26
N ARG A 54 -1.39 -9.78 -9.82
CA ARG A 54 -1.51 -9.67 -11.30
C ARG A 54 -1.47 -8.33 -12.05
N GLU A 55 -1.51 -7.11 -11.50
CA GLU A 55 -1.50 -5.91 -12.37
C GLU A 55 -0.58 -4.74 -11.98
N TYR A 56 -0.24 -4.56 -10.70
CA TYR A 56 0.56 -3.41 -10.25
C TYR A 56 1.72 -3.86 -9.38
N GLN A 57 2.92 -3.33 -9.66
CA GLN A 57 4.12 -3.57 -8.87
C GLN A 57 4.42 -2.35 -8.02
N LEU A 58 4.97 -2.57 -6.82
CA LEU A 58 5.46 -1.48 -5.98
C LEU A 58 6.68 -0.85 -6.68
N GLU A 59 6.63 0.46 -6.93
CA GLU A 59 7.68 1.21 -7.64
C GLU A 59 8.67 1.88 -6.66
N THR A 60 8.54 1.64 -5.36
CA THR A 60 9.32 2.26 -4.28
C THR A 60 10.03 1.22 -3.41
N THR A 61 11.07 1.63 -2.68
CA THR A 61 11.94 0.78 -1.84
C THR A 61 11.33 0.42 -0.47
N MET A 62 10.02 0.58 -0.29
CA MET A 62 9.38 0.46 1.02
C MET A 62 9.13 -0.98 1.45
N VAL A 63 8.92 -1.18 2.75
CA VAL A 63 8.61 -2.48 3.34
C VAL A 63 7.16 -2.84 3.06
N GLN A 64 6.97 -3.86 2.23
CA GLN A 64 5.67 -4.50 2.00
C GLN A 64 5.58 -5.77 2.85
N HIS A 65 4.45 -5.96 3.54
CA HIS A 65 4.10 -7.23 4.17
C HIS A 65 2.96 -7.90 3.40
N TYR A 66 3.22 -9.09 2.86
CA TYR A 66 2.21 -9.92 2.21
C TYR A 66 1.73 -10.99 3.16
N VAL A 67 0.41 -11.04 3.36
CA VAL A 67 -0.27 -12.08 4.14
C VAL A 67 -0.98 -13.01 3.14
N PRO A 68 -0.45 -14.23 2.90
CA PRO A 68 -1.12 -15.20 2.04
C PRO A 68 -2.44 -15.67 2.66
N GLY A 69 -3.37 -16.08 1.80
CA GLY A 69 -4.58 -16.77 2.23
C GLY A 69 -4.28 -18.16 2.76
N SER A 70 -5.22 -18.73 3.51
CA SER A 70 -5.12 -20.08 4.08
C SER A 70 -5.10 -21.21 3.04
N ASP A 71 -5.17 -20.91 1.74
CA ASP A 71 -5.31 -21.86 0.64
C ASP A 71 -4.09 -21.93 -0.28
N GLY A 72 -2.87 -21.95 0.28
CA GLY A 72 -1.72 -22.75 -0.21
C GLY A 72 -1.31 -22.69 -1.70
N SER A 73 -1.79 -21.74 -2.50
CA SER A 73 -1.54 -21.66 -3.94
C SER A 73 -0.55 -20.54 -4.24
N LEU A 74 0.67 -20.75 -3.77
CA LEU A 74 1.87 -20.06 -4.26
C LEU A 74 2.66 -21.05 -5.13
N MET A 75 2.38 -21.05 -6.45
CA MET A 75 3.36 -21.25 -7.53
C MET A 75 2.92 -20.46 -8.75
#